data_AF-A0A0R3UH37-F1
#
_entry.id   AF-A0A0R3UH37-F1
#
_cell.length_a   1.000
_cell.length_b   1.000
_cell.length_c   1.000
_cell.angle_alpha   90.00
_cell.angle_beta   90.00
_cell.angle_gamma   90.00
#
_symmetry.space_group_name_H-M   'P 1'
#
loop_
_entity.id
_entity.type
_entity.pdbx_description
1 polymer ?
#
loop_
_entity_poly.entity_id
_entity_poly.type
_entity_poly.pdbx_seq_one_letter_code
_entity_poly.pdbx_strand_id
1 'polypeptide(L)'
;PNRPKSLLVFINPYGGKRQAEVIFYQTVRPIFDLAGIRSTVIVTSYQGHCQKYMLTEDIHSYDGVVTVGGDGLFSELLQGLLYRTRADAKLPLYEQHKPFSKELTPRLRIGLIPAGKICHNPLCILR
;
A
#
# COMPACT_ATOMS: atom_id res chain seq x y z
N PRO A 1 -1.60 20.47 -3.69
CA PRO A 1 -0.68 21.38 -2.96
C PRO A 1 0.25 20.70 -1.93
N ASN A 2 -0.04 19.51 -1.39
CA ASN A 2 0.83 18.89 -0.37
C ASN A 2 1.56 17.64 -0.89
N ARG A 3 2.88 17.73 -1.04
CA ARG A 3 3.77 16.59 -1.28
C ARG A 3 3.76 15.68 -0.05
N PRO A 4 3.58 14.35 -0.18
CA PRO A 4 3.69 13.44 0.96
C PRO A 4 5.10 13.50 1.55
N LYS A 5 5.22 13.50 2.87
CA LYS A 5 6.49 13.53 3.62
C LYS A 5 6.83 12.19 4.24
N SER A 6 5.83 11.33 4.48
CA SER A 6 6.02 10.00 5.04
C SER A 6 5.14 8.98 4.31
N LEU A 7 5.75 7.92 3.78
CA LEU A 7 5.07 6.83 3.10
C LEU A 7 5.38 5.50 3.79
N LEU A 8 4.36 4.67 3.97
CA LEU A 8 4.51 3.26 4.33
C LEU A 8 4.64 2.45 3.04
N VAL A 9 5.64 1.58 2.94
CA VAL A 9 5.93 0.80 1.74
C VAL A 9 5.86 -0.68 2.06
N PHE A 10 4.94 -1.39 1.41
CA PHE A 10 4.91 -2.85 1.44
C PHE A 10 5.63 -3.43 0.23
N ILE A 11 6.51 -4.41 0.46
CA ILE A 11 7.24 -5.10 -0.60
C ILE A 11 6.91 -6.58 -0.55
N ASN A 12 6.47 -7.14 -1.68
CA ASN A 12 6.38 -8.59 -1.83
C ASN A 12 7.70 -9.12 -2.40
N PRO A 13 8.54 -9.82 -1.61
CA PRO A 13 9.87 -10.27 -2.05
C PRO A 13 9.81 -11.31 -3.18
N TYR A 14 8.66 -11.98 -3.34
CA TYR A 14 8.43 -12.94 -4.43
C TYR A 14 7.80 -12.29 -5.67
N GLY A 15 7.40 -11.03 -5.58
CA GLY A 15 6.87 -10.26 -6.69
C GLY A 15 7.92 -10.07 -7.79
N GLY A 16 7.50 -10.15 -9.06
CA GLY A 16 8.33 -9.66 -10.16
C GLY A 16 9.68 -10.36 -10.32
N LYS A 17 9.70 -11.67 -10.55
CA LYS A 17 10.94 -12.48 -10.59
C LYS A 17 11.86 -12.29 -9.37
N ARG A 18 11.30 -11.97 -8.20
CA ARG A 18 12.05 -11.65 -6.97
C ARG A 18 12.92 -10.38 -7.07
N GLN A 19 12.51 -9.44 -7.92
CA GLN A 19 13.21 -8.16 -8.10
C GLN A 19 12.55 -7.01 -7.33
N ALA A 20 11.41 -7.22 -6.66
CA ALA A 20 10.67 -6.15 -5.99
C ALA A 20 11.52 -5.36 -4.97
N GLU A 21 12.31 -6.05 -4.14
CA GLU A 21 13.23 -5.39 -3.20
C GLU A 21 14.32 -4.61 -3.93
N VAL A 22 14.91 -5.20 -4.98
CA VAL A 22 15.94 -4.55 -5.81
C VAL A 22 15.40 -3.28 -6.45
N ILE A 23 14.22 -3.35 -7.08
CA ILE A 23 13.54 -2.22 -7.69
C ILE A 23 13.28 -1.12 -6.65
N PHE A 24 12.80 -1.49 -5.46
CA PHE A 24 12.57 -0.51 -4.41
C PHE A 24 13.86 0.18 -3.99
N TYR A 25 14.89 -0.57 -3.59
CA TYR A 25 16.11 0.01 -3.03
C TYR A 25 16.99 0.72 -4.07
N GLN A 26 17.05 0.23 -5.30
CA GLN A 26 17.92 0.79 -6.34
C GLN A 26 17.25 1.90 -7.16
N THR A 27 15.94 1.87 -7.32
CA THR A 27 15.23 2.81 -8.20
C THR A 27 14.29 3.73 -7.43
N VAL A 28 13.42 3.17 -6.59
CA VAL A 28 12.35 3.95 -5.94
C VAL A 28 12.87 4.78 -4.77
N ARG A 29 13.66 4.16 -3.88
CA ARG A 29 14.17 4.80 -2.67
C ARG A 29 15.00 6.06 -2.99
N PRO A 30 15.93 6.05 -3.97
CA PRO A 30 16.63 7.27 -4.36
C PRO A 30 15.69 8.39 -4.82
N ILE A 31 14.59 8.06 -5.52
CA ILE A 31 13.60 9.06 -5.95
C ILE A 31 12.86 9.63 -4.73
N PHE A 32 12.49 8.79 -3.76
CA PHE A 32 11.86 9.25 -2.52
C PHE A 32 12.80 10.14 -1.70
N ASP A 33 14.07 9.76 -1.59
CA ASP A 33 15.09 10.52 -0.86
C ASP A 33 15.32 11.89 -1.53
N LEU A 34 15.45 11.94 -2.86
CA LEU A 34 15.54 13.20 -3.63
C LEU A 34 14.28 14.07 -3.48
N ALA A 35 13.12 13.43 -3.30
CA ALA A 35 11.87 14.13 -3.06
C ALA A 35 11.67 14.55 -1.58
N GLY A 36 12.59 14.20 -0.67
CA GLY A 36 12.47 14.48 0.76
C GLY A 36 11.37 13.66 1.45
N ILE A 37 11.06 12.48 0.92
CA ILE A 37 10.00 11.60 1.40
C ILE A 37 10.62 10.50 2.26
N ARG A 38 10.23 10.43 3.53
CA ARG A 38 10.63 9.33 4.41
C ARG A 38 9.82 8.09 4.07
N SER A 39 10.48 6.95 3.89
CA SER A 39 9.81 5.68 3.63
C SER A 39 10.06 4.68 4.76
N THR A 40 8.98 4.14 5.33
CA THR A 40 9.03 2.98 6.23
C THR A 40 8.73 1.74 5.42
N VAL A 41 9.61 0.75 5.46
CA VAL A 41 9.53 -0.42 4.57
C VAL A 41 9.14 -1.66 5.36
N ILE A 42 8.12 -2.37 4.88
CA ILE A 42 7.66 -3.65 5.40
C ILE A 42 7.76 -4.70 4.29
N VAL A 43 8.66 -5.66 4.45
CA VAL A 43 8.75 -6.82 3.55
C VAL A 43 7.71 -7.85 3.99
N THR A 44 6.79 -8.22 3.10
CA THR A 44 5.73 -9.17 3.42
C THR A 44 6.27 -10.60 3.43
N SER A 45 5.98 -11.37 4.48
CA SER A 45 6.45 -12.75 4.64
C SER A 45 5.44 -13.81 4.21
N TYR A 46 4.15 -13.50 4.15
CA TYR A 46 3.07 -14.44 3.80
C TYR A 46 1.84 -13.73 3.21
N GLN A 47 0.93 -14.49 2.60
CA GLN A 47 -0.32 -13.99 2.02
C GLN A 47 -1.25 -13.43 3.11
N GLY A 48 -1.76 -12.21 2.92
CA GLY A 48 -2.60 -11.51 3.88
C GLY A 48 -1.82 -10.76 4.97
N HIS A 49 -0.48 -10.77 4.92
CA HIS A 49 0.33 -10.03 5.88
C HIS A 49 0.09 -8.51 5.79
N CYS A 50 0.01 -7.96 4.57
CA CYS A 50 -0.26 -6.54 4.34
C CYS A 50 -1.63 -6.14 4.90
N GLN A 51 -2.66 -6.92 4.57
CA GLN A 51 -4.02 -6.71 5.09
C GLN A 51 -4.06 -6.70 6.63
N LYS A 52 -3.40 -7.68 7.26
CA LYS A 52 -3.34 -7.77 8.73
C LYS A 52 -2.66 -6.55 9.34
N TYR A 53 -1.52 -6.13 8.78
CA TYR A 53 -0.78 -4.96 9.25
C TYR A 53 -1.63 -3.68 9.19
N MET A 54 -2.35 -3.47 8.08
CA MET A 54 -3.25 -2.31 7.90
C MET A 54 -4.37 -2.25 8.95
N LEU A 55 -4.76 -3.40 9.51
CA LEU A 55 -5.80 -3.50 10.54
C LEU A 55 -5.27 -3.35 11.95
N THR A 56 -4.04 -3.80 12.24
CA THR A 56 -3.49 -3.83 13.61
C THR A 56 -2.65 -2.61 13.95
N GLU A 57 -1.94 -2.04 12.98
CA GLU A 57 -0.98 -0.98 13.22
C GLU A 57 -1.57 0.42 13.02
N ASP A 58 -0.91 1.42 13.60
CA ASP A 58 -1.25 2.82 13.33
C ASP A 58 -0.68 3.26 11.98
N ILE A 59 -1.57 3.37 11.00
CA ILE A 59 -1.24 3.85 9.65
C ILE A 59 -1.59 5.33 9.45
N HIS A 60 -2.23 5.99 10.43
CA HIS A 60 -2.65 7.38 10.31
C HIS A 60 -1.48 8.36 10.39
N SER A 61 -0.33 7.92 10.90
CA SER A 61 0.91 8.71 10.91
C SER A 61 1.54 8.89 9.53
N TYR A 62 1.10 8.15 8.52
CA TYR A 62 1.63 8.21 7.16
C TYR A 62 0.73 9.04 6.24
N ASP A 63 1.35 9.73 5.29
CA ASP A 63 0.64 10.52 4.27
C ASP A 63 0.08 9.62 3.14
N GLY A 64 0.53 8.37 3.07
CA GLY A 64 0.10 7.39 2.08
C GLY A 64 0.81 6.05 2.22
N VAL A 65 0.31 5.06 1.50
CA VAL A 65 0.83 3.69 1.48
C VAL A 65 1.14 3.28 0.05
N VAL A 66 2.27 2.61 -0.16
CA VAL A 66 2.73 2.17 -1.48
C VAL A 66 3.00 0.68 -1.44
N THR A 67 2.59 -0.04 -2.48
CA THR A 67 2.94 -1.45 -2.66
C THR A 67 3.95 -1.60 -3.79
N VAL A 68 5.02 -2.37 -3.58
CA VAL A 68 5.99 -2.75 -4.61
C VAL A 68 5.82 -4.25 -4.87
N GLY A 69 5.33 -4.61 -6.05
CA GLY A 69 4.99 -5.99 -6.36
C GLY A 69 4.02 -6.14 -7.52
N GLY A 70 3.13 -7.13 -7.42
CA GLY A 70 2.02 -7.35 -8.36
C GLY A 70 0.66 -7.15 -7.70
N ASP A 71 -0.39 -7.41 -8.46
CA ASP A 71 -1.78 -7.11 -8.09
C ASP A 71 -2.25 -7.82 -6.80
N GLY A 72 -1.68 -8.97 -6.47
CA GLY A 72 -2.00 -9.69 -5.23
C GLY A 72 -1.73 -8.86 -3.97
N LEU A 73 -0.54 -8.25 -3.88
CA LEU A 73 -0.19 -7.39 -2.73
C LEU A 73 -1.04 -6.11 -2.70
N PHE A 74 -1.34 -5.55 -3.88
CA PHE A 74 -2.21 -4.39 -4.00
C PHE A 74 -3.64 -4.68 -3.55
N SER A 75 -4.17 -5.85 -3.91
CA SER A 75 -5.50 -6.30 -3.46
C SER A 75 -5.56 -6.47 -1.94
N GLU A 76 -4.51 -7.03 -1.32
CA GLU A 76 -4.43 -7.12 0.14
C GLU A 76 -4.43 -5.74 0.81
N LEU A 77 -3.66 -4.79 0.26
CA LEU A 77 -3.62 -3.41 0.74
C LEU A 77 -5.01 -2.77 0.66
N LEU A 78 -5.67 -2.89 -0.50
CA LEU A 78 -6.98 -2.28 -0.75
C LEU A 78 -8.03 -2.84 0.21
N GLN A 79 -8.07 -4.16 0.37
CA GLN A 79 -8.99 -4.80 1.32
C GLN A 79 -8.71 -4.36 2.76
N GLY A 80 -7.43 -4.29 3.16
CA GLY A 80 -7.03 -3.80 4.49
C GLY A 80 -7.48 -2.36 4.73
N LEU A 81 -7.29 -1.48 3.75
CA LEU A 81 -7.69 -0.08 3.83
C LEU A 81 -9.22 0.10 3.92
N LEU A 82 -9.98 -0.65 3.13
CA LEU A 82 -11.44 -0.62 3.17
C LEU A 82 -11.96 -1.12 4.52
N TYR A 83 -11.46 -2.24 5.01
CA TYR A 83 -11.85 -2.78 6.32
C TYR A 83 -11.47 -1.85 7.46
N ARG A 84 -10.27 -1.24 7.42
CA ARG A 84 -9.86 -0.25 8.41
C ARG A 84 -10.78 0.97 8.40
N THR A 85 -11.07 1.53 7.23
CA THR A 85 -11.96 2.69 7.09
C THR A 85 -13.35 2.42 7.66
N ARG A 86 -13.86 1.21 7.47
CA ARG A 86 -15.14 0.78 8.07
C ARG A 86 -15.02 0.61 9.59
N ALA A 87 -13.95 -0.03 10.07
CA ALA A 87 -13.70 -0.22 11.50
C ALA A 87 -13.60 1.11 12.24
N ASP A 88 -12.84 2.07 11.71
CA ASP A 88 -12.66 3.41 12.27
C ASP A 88 -14.00 4.17 12.35
N ALA A 89 -14.88 3.94 11.38
CA ALA A 89 -16.22 4.52 11.34
C ALA A 89 -17.29 3.72 12.10
N LYS A 90 -16.90 2.66 12.81
CA LYS A 90 -17.79 1.75 13.54
C LYS A 90 -18.88 1.13 12.65
N LEU A 91 -18.56 0.91 11.37
CA LEU A 91 -19.42 0.24 10.42
C LEU A 91 -19.21 -1.28 10.50
N PRO A 92 -20.25 -2.08 10.20
CA PRO A 92 -20.15 -3.54 10.21
C PRO A 92 -19.13 -4.05 9.18
N LEU A 93 -18.38 -5.09 9.56
CA LEU A 93 -17.42 -5.80 8.72
C LEU A 93 -17.97 -7.17 8.31
N TYR A 94 -17.44 -7.75 7.23
CA TYR A 94 -17.72 -9.13 6.78
C TYR A 94 -19.21 -9.45 6.61
N GLU A 95 -19.73 -10.49 7.27
CA GLU A 95 -21.09 -11.01 7.06
C GLU A 95 -22.20 -10.03 7.43
N GLN A 96 -21.89 -9.01 8.23
CA GLN A 96 -22.82 -7.93 8.56
C GLN A 96 -22.82 -6.82 7.49
N HIS A 97 -21.97 -6.92 6.47
CA HIS A 97 -21.95 -6.03 5.31
C HIS A 97 -23.16 -6.31 4.42
N LYS A 98 -24.07 -5.34 4.32
CA LYS A 98 -25.16 -5.39 3.35
C LYS A 98 -24.75 -4.65 2.08
N PRO A 99 -25.05 -5.21 0.88
CA PRO A 99 -24.99 -4.45 -0.36
C PRO A 99 -25.76 -3.14 -0.22
N PHE A 100 -25.27 -2.06 -0.84
CA PHE A 100 -25.85 -0.70 -0.78
C PHE A 100 -25.81 -0.03 0.61
N SER A 101 -25.06 -0.59 1.57
CA SER A 101 -24.76 0.13 2.81
C SER A 101 -23.81 1.31 2.55
N LYS A 102 -23.82 2.29 3.45
CA LYS A 102 -22.96 3.48 3.34
C LYS A 102 -21.48 3.07 3.28
N GLU A 103 -20.83 3.37 2.17
CA GLU A 103 -19.37 3.27 2.04
C GLU A 103 -18.72 4.61 2.32
N LEU A 104 -17.48 4.54 2.80
CA LEU A 104 -16.66 5.69 3.11
C LEU A 104 -15.44 5.65 2.22
N THR A 105 -15.12 6.78 1.61
CA THR A 105 -13.88 6.93 0.85
C THR A 105 -12.71 6.99 1.83
N PRO A 106 -11.74 6.05 1.75
CA PRO A 106 -10.52 6.14 2.53
C PRO A 106 -9.79 7.44 2.22
N ARG A 107 -9.28 8.13 3.25
CA ARG A 107 -8.52 9.37 3.07
C ARG A 107 -7.05 9.13 2.73
N LEU A 108 -6.56 7.93 3.04
CA LEU A 108 -5.16 7.56 2.85
C LEU A 108 -4.89 7.29 1.37
N ARG A 109 -3.87 7.94 0.81
CA ARG A 109 -3.48 7.78 -0.60
C ARG A 109 -2.76 6.45 -0.79
N ILE A 110 -3.01 5.79 -1.92
CA ILE A 110 -2.40 4.50 -2.25
C ILE A 110 -1.57 4.57 -3.53
N GLY A 111 -0.40 3.94 -3.56
CA GLY A 111 0.46 3.87 -4.74
C GLY A 111 0.82 2.44 -5.11
N LEU A 112 1.03 2.17 -6.40
CA LEU A 112 1.47 0.86 -6.90
C LEU A 112 2.74 1.01 -7.74
N ILE A 113 3.78 0.28 -7.33
CA ILE A 113 5.04 0.18 -8.04
C ILE A 113 5.10 -1.25 -8.61
N PRO A 114 4.80 -1.43 -9.90
CA PRO A 114 4.84 -2.73 -10.53
C PRO A 114 6.27 -3.29 -10.54
N ALA A 115 6.43 -4.53 -10.08
CA ALA A 115 7.69 -5.29 -10.16
C ALA A 115 7.73 -6.24 -11.38
N GLY A 116 6.70 -6.25 -12.24
CA GLY A 116 6.50 -7.20 -13.34
C GLY A 116 7.34 -6.95 -14.61
N LYS A 117 7.23 -7.87 -15.58
CA LYS A 117 8.12 -8.04 -16.75
C LYS A 117 8.22 -6.87 -17.74
N ILE A 118 7.39 -5.82 -17.67
CA ILE A 118 7.42 -4.72 -18.65
C ILE A 118 6.98 -3.41 -17.99
N CYS A 119 7.89 -2.65 -17.39
CA CYS A 119 7.66 -1.23 -17.10
C CYS A 119 8.97 -0.46 -17.30
N HIS A 120 9.10 0.26 -18.42
CA HIS A 120 10.17 1.25 -18.64
C HIS A 120 10.05 2.49 -17.73
N ASN A 121 9.05 2.53 -16.83
CA ASN A 121 8.92 3.51 -15.76
C ASN A 121 8.13 2.89 -14.59
N PRO A 122 8.71 2.65 -13.41
CA PRO A 122 8.08 1.88 -12.34
C PRO A 122 7.13 2.69 -11.44
N LEU A 123 6.84 3.96 -11.75
CA LEU A 123 6.12 4.84 -10.80
C LEU A 123 4.69 5.15 -11.28
N CYS A 124 3.72 4.33 -10.85
CA CYS A 124 2.30 4.66 -10.89
C CYS A 124 1.81 5.05 -9.49
N ILE A 125 1.84 6.35 -9.18
CA ILE A 125 1.14 6.87 -8.01
C ILE A 125 -0.33 7.04 -8.42
N LEU A 126 -1.18 6.09 -8.02
CA LEU A 126 -2.62 6.26 -8.11
C LEU A 126 -3.04 7.35 -7.11
N ARG A 127 -3.98 8.19 -7.52
CA ARG A 127 -4.39 9.38 -6.77
C ARG A 127 -5.31 9.03 -5.61
#